data_AF-D6K7V0-F1
#
_entry.id   AF-D6K7V0-F1
#
_cell.length_a   1.000
_cell.length_b   1.000
_cell.length_c   1.000
_cell.angle_alpha   90.00
_cell.angle_beta   90.00
_cell.angle_gamma   90.00
#
_symmetry.space_group_name_H-M   'P 1'
#
loop_
_entity.id
_entity.type
_entity.pdbx_description
1 polymer ?
#
loop_
_entity_poly.entity_id
_entity_poly.type
_entity_poly.pdbx_seq_one_letter_code
_entity_poly.pdbx_strand_id
1 'polypeptide(L)'
;MLPHLASAGFPAPEVAHEGRRVVLGQKSMQVVSDILLGWTTVDGRPYQVRQFRNRKGSVDPAALPADQVDDYARMTGALLARAHAHSADPRLISGYCGKNEELDEAIAAFAVAYADRTEADHADLVTAVRSGRLAAEMGV
;
A
#
# COMPACT_ATOMS: atom_id res chain seq x y z
N MET A 1 7.89 -6.26 5.61
CA MET A 1 8.26 -7.54 6.26
C MET A 1 8.37 -7.48 7.78
N LEU A 2 8.75 -6.36 8.41
CA LEU A 2 9.01 -6.28 9.86
C LEU A 2 7.89 -6.79 10.81
N PRO A 3 6.58 -6.58 10.58
CA PRO A 3 5.56 -7.02 11.53
C PRO A 3 5.42 -8.54 11.64
N HIS A 4 5.68 -9.28 10.55
CA HIS A 4 5.56 -10.74 10.51
C HIS A 4 6.82 -11.44 11.03
N LEU A 5 7.96 -10.75 11.07
CA LEU A 5 9.21 -11.31 11.58
C LEU A 5 9.09 -11.68 13.06
N ALA A 6 8.47 -10.82 13.87
CA ALA A 6 8.22 -11.10 15.28
C ALA A 6 7.31 -12.34 15.46
N SER A 7 6.21 -12.43 14.69
CA SER A 7 5.32 -13.59 14.71
C SER A 7 5.99 -14.88 14.22
N ALA A 8 6.99 -14.76 13.35
CA ALA A 8 7.81 -15.87 12.87
C ALA A 8 9.04 -16.17 13.75
N GLY A 9 9.17 -15.51 14.92
CA GLY A 9 10.25 -15.76 15.89
C GLY A 9 11.58 -15.06 15.58
N PHE A 10 11.62 -14.16 14.61
CA PHE A 10 12.82 -13.37 14.30
C PHE A 10 12.84 -12.07 15.09
N PRO A 11 14.03 -11.58 15.50
CA PRO A 11 14.16 -10.29 16.18
C PRO A 11 13.69 -9.17 15.25
N ALA A 12 12.67 -8.44 15.69
CA ALA A 12 12.23 -7.21 15.04
C ALA A 12 12.78 -6.01 15.82
N PRO A 13 13.48 -5.07 15.18
CA PRO A 13 13.95 -3.86 15.84
C PRO A 13 12.75 -3.05 16.35
N GLU A 14 12.91 -2.45 17.54
CA GLU A 14 11.88 -1.63 18.16
C GLU A 14 11.54 -0.42 17.27
N VAL A 15 10.24 -0.18 17.09
CA VAL A 15 9.74 0.95 16.31
C VAL A 15 9.55 2.14 17.24
N ALA A 16 10.58 2.99 17.33
CA ALA A 16 10.52 4.20 18.17
C ALA A 16 9.44 5.22 17.72
N HIS A 17 9.06 5.23 16.44
CA HIS A 17 8.02 6.13 15.90
C HIS A 17 7.45 5.60 14.58
N GLU A 18 6.15 5.33 14.52
CA GLU A 18 5.50 4.72 13.35
C GLU A 18 5.60 5.57 12.08
N GLY A 19 5.41 6.89 12.19
CA GLY A 19 5.61 7.81 11.07
C GLY A 19 7.02 7.75 10.47
N ARG A 20 8.06 7.65 11.32
CA ARG A 20 9.45 7.51 10.88
C ARG A 20 9.67 6.19 10.15
N ARG A 21 9.14 5.09 10.67
CA ARG A 21 9.23 3.77 10.04
C ARG A 21 8.67 3.78 8.63
N VAL A 22 7.49 4.37 8.44
CA VAL A 22 6.83 4.47 7.12
C VAL A 22 7.65 5.34 6.17
N VAL A 23 8.10 6.52 6.62
CA VAL A 23 8.87 7.45 5.79
C VAL A 23 10.21 6.86 5.35
N LEU A 24 10.93 6.20 6.25
CA LEU A 24 12.20 5.57 5.91
C LEU A 24 12.00 4.45 4.88
N GLY A 25 10.98 3.60 5.06
CA GLY A 25 10.64 2.58 4.05
C GLY A 25 10.30 3.20 2.70
N GLN A 26 9.51 4.28 2.70
CA GLN A 26 9.16 4.98 1.47
C GLN A 26 10.39 5.60 0.78
N LYS A 27 11.30 6.24 1.52
CA LYS A 27 12.54 6.81 1.00
C LYS A 27 13.48 5.74 0.43
N SER A 28 13.52 4.55 1.03
CA SER A 28 14.31 3.43 0.52
C SER A 28 13.78 2.90 -0.82
N MET A 29 12.46 2.86 -1.02
CA MET A 29 11.85 2.35 -2.25
C MET A 29 11.76 3.37 -3.38
N GLN A 30 11.75 4.68 -3.06
CA GLN A 30 11.53 5.75 -4.02
C GLN A 30 12.85 6.39 -4.46
N VAL A 31 13.15 6.31 -5.76
CA VAL A 31 14.28 7.02 -6.38
C VAL A 31 14.16 8.53 -6.19
N VAL A 32 12.93 9.07 -6.29
CA VAL A 32 12.63 10.47 -6.02
C VAL A 32 11.49 10.51 -5.01
N SER A 33 11.79 11.07 -3.84
CA SER A 33 10.81 11.29 -2.78
C SER A 33 10.32 12.73 -2.82
N ASP A 34 9.09 12.94 -2.33
CA ASP A 34 8.56 14.28 -2.04
C ASP A 34 9.49 15.01 -1.05
N ILE A 35 9.84 16.26 -1.35
CA ILE A 35 10.73 17.07 -0.51
C ILE A 35 10.17 17.31 0.89
N LEU A 36 8.84 17.26 1.03
CA LEU A 36 8.12 17.39 2.30
C LEU A 36 7.85 16.03 2.97
N LEU A 37 8.41 14.92 2.45
CA LEU A 37 8.25 13.61 3.05
C LEU A 37 9.03 13.50 4.37
N GLY A 38 8.30 13.64 5.47
CA GLY A 38 8.81 13.63 6.84
C GLY A 38 7.83 12.95 7.80
N TRP A 39 8.11 13.03 9.10
CA TRP A 39 7.24 12.51 10.15
C TRP A 39 7.23 13.47 11.34
N THR A 40 6.18 13.43 12.14
CA THR A 40 6.05 14.22 13.37
C THR A 40 5.16 13.52 14.38
N THR A 41 5.14 14.01 15.61
CA THR A 41 4.18 13.62 16.65
C THR A 41 3.20 14.76 16.89
N VAL A 42 1.90 14.46 16.91
CA VAL A 42 0.84 15.41 17.28
C VAL A 42 0.01 14.76 18.37
N ASP A 43 -0.18 15.44 19.50
CA ASP A 43 -0.93 14.95 20.66
C ASP A 43 -0.54 13.52 21.09
N GLY A 44 0.77 13.25 21.12
CA GLY A 44 1.33 11.94 21.48
C GLY A 44 1.16 10.85 20.42
N ARG A 45 0.56 11.16 19.25
CA ARG A 45 0.34 10.20 18.16
C ARG A 45 1.37 10.42 17.04
N PRO A 46 2.01 9.36 16.53
CA PRO A 46 2.97 9.44 15.44
C PRO A 46 2.27 9.59 14.07
N TYR A 47 2.74 10.52 13.24
CA TYR A 47 2.21 10.79 11.90
C TYR A 47 3.30 10.78 10.82
N GLN A 48 2.91 10.35 9.61
CA GLN A 48 3.63 10.67 8.37
C GLN A 48 3.18 12.05 7.87
N VAL A 49 4.13 12.87 7.43
CA VAL A 49 3.91 14.18 6.81
C VAL A 49 4.37 14.13 5.35
N ARG A 50 3.57 14.70 4.45
CA ARG A 50 3.83 14.76 3.01
C ARG A 50 3.04 15.89 2.37
N GLN A 51 3.38 16.27 1.15
CA GLN A 51 2.61 17.27 0.41
C GLN A 51 1.18 16.76 0.12
N PHE A 52 0.18 17.59 0.46
CA PHE A 52 -1.22 17.35 0.14
C PHE A 52 -1.49 17.65 -1.34
N ARG A 53 -2.20 16.75 -2.05
CA ARG A 53 -2.49 16.84 -3.50
C ARG A 53 -1.25 17.03 -4.36
N ASN A 54 -0.37 16.02 -4.35
CA ASN A 54 0.64 15.90 -5.39
C ASN A 54 -0.11 15.63 -6.72
N ARG A 55 -0.06 16.57 -7.68
CA ARG A 55 -0.73 16.54 -9.00
C ARG A 55 -0.20 15.39 -9.88
N LYS A 56 -0.28 14.16 -9.37
CA LYS A 56 0.07 12.95 -10.10
C LYS A 56 -1.15 12.60 -10.93
N GLY A 57 -0.99 12.52 -12.24
CA GLY A 57 -1.99 11.91 -13.10
C GLY A 57 -2.23 10.48 -12.61
N SER A 58 -3.50 10.12 -12.46
CA SER A 58 -3.92 8.75 -12.18
C SER A 58 -4.54 8.16 -13.45
N VAL A 59 -4.28 6.88 -13.68
CA VAL A 59 -5.07 6.09 -14.60
C VAL A 59 -6.34 5.68 -13.85
N ASP A 60 -7.50 5.83 -14.47
CA ASP A 60 -8.75 5.27 -13.96
C ASP A 60 -8.89 3.83 -14.48
N PRO A 61 -8.68 2.79 -13.65
CA PRO A 61 -8.74 1.41 -14.10
C PRO A 61 -10.15 1.01 -14.57
N ALA A 62 -11.20 1.67 -14.06
CA ALA A 62 -12.58 1.37 -14.45
C ALA A 62 -12.91 1.86 -15.87
N ALA A 63 -12.12 2.79 -16.40
CA ALA A 63 -12.24 3.30 -17.76
C ALA A 63 -11.40 2.51 -18.79
N LEU A 64 -10.59 1.53 -18.33
CA LEU A 64 -9.73 0.75 -19.22
C LEU A 64 -10.49 -0.45 -19.83
N PRO A 65 -10.37 -0.67 -21.15
CA PRO A 65 -10.68 -1.96 -21.78
C PRO A 65 -9.87 -3.10 -21.16
N ALA A 66 -10.39 -4.34 -21.23
CA ALA A 66 -9.81 -5.49 -20.55
C ALA A 66 -8.35 -5.78 -20.93
N ASP A 67 -7.99 -5.62 -22.21
CA ASP A 67 -6.62 -5.76 -22.71
C ASP A 67 -5.69 -4.69 -22.11
N GLN A 68 -6.17 -3.45 -21.97
CA GLN A 68 -5.42 -2.36 -21.33
C GLN A 68 -5.27 -2.54 -19.82
N VAL A 69 -6.21 -3.25 -19.17
CA VAL A 69 -6.08 -3.63 -17.75
C VAL A 69 -4.92 -4.60 -17.55
N ASP A 70 -4.74 -5.59 -18.44
CA ASP A 70 -3.60 -6.53 -18.36
C ASP A 70 -2.27 -5.79 -18.54
N ASP A 71 -2.16 -4.94 -19.57
CA ASP A 71 -0.97 -4.12 -19.80
C ASP A 71 -0.65 -3.22 -18.60
N TYR A 72 -1.69 -2.57 -18.04
CA TYR A 72 -1.55 -1.75 -16.85
C TYR A 72 -1.08 -2.56 -15.64
N ALA A 73 -1.62 -3.76 -15.43
CA ALA A 73 -1.22 -4.67 -14.36
C ALA A 73 0.25 -5.11 -14.51
N ARG A 74 0.70 -5.45 -15.73
CA ARG A 74 2.09 -5.81 -16.01
C ARG A 74 3.05 -4.65 -15.73
N MET A 75 2.71 -3.45 -16.19
CA MET A 75 3.53 -2.25 -15.96
C MET A 75 3.62 -1.91 -14.47
N THR A 76 2.49 -1.91 -13.76
CA THR A 76 2.45 -1.61 -12.33
C THR A 76 3.18 -2.67 -11.50
N GLY A 77 3.03 -3.95 -11.86
CA GLY A 77 3.78 -5.06 -11.26
C GLY A 77 5.29 -4.92 -11.44
N ALA A 78 5.77 -4.55 -12.64
CA ALA A 78 7.18 -4.30 -12.89
C ALA A 78 7.73 -3.12 -12.07
N LEU A 79 6.95 -2.03 -11.95
CA LEU A 79 7.32 -0.88 -11.13
C LEU A 79 7.36 -1.22 -9.64
N LEU A 80 6.41 -2.02 -9.16
CA LEU A 80 6.36 -2.54 -7.79
C LEU A 80 7.60 -3.39 -7.50
N ALA A 81 7.91 -4.36 -8.36
CA ALA A 81 9.09 -5.21 -8.23
C ALA A 81 10.39 -4.39 -8.17
N ARG A 82 10.52 -3.38 -9.06
CA ARG A 82 11.68 -2.47 -9.06
C ARG A 82 11.80 -1.69 -7.75
N ALA A 83 10.71 -1.13 -7.25
CA ALA A 83 10.71 -0.39 -5.99
C ALA A 83 11.14 -1.28 -4.81
N HIS A 84 10.65 -2.53 -4.75
CA HIS A 84 10.98 -3.45 -3.67
C HIS A 84 12.42 -3.98 -3.73
N ALA A 85 12.99 -4.13 -4.93
CA ALA A 85 14.40 -4.50 -5.12
C ALA A 85 15.39 -3.45 -4.53
N HIS A 86 14.96 -2.22 -4.26
CA HIS A 86 15.78 -1.23 -3.54
C HIS A 86 15.87 -1.49 -2.03
N SER A 87 14.98 -2.32 -1.48
CA SER A 87 14.85 -2.56 -0.04
C SER A 87 15.14 -4.01 0.38
N ALA A 88 15.33 -4.91 -0.57
CA ALA A 88 15.59 -6.33 -0.34
C ALA A 88 16.37 -6.95 -1.51
N ASP A 89 17.10 -8.04 -1.26
CA ASP A 89 17.84 -8.76 -2.31
C ASP A 89 16.84 -9.39 -3.30
N PRO A 90 16.86 -8.99 -4.58
CA PRO A 90 15.94 -9.52 -5.59
C PRO A 90 16.09 -11.04 -5.79
N ARG A 91 17.26 -11.63 -5.51
CA ARG A 91 17.49 -13.08 -5.63
C ARG A 91 16.77 -13.84 -4.52
N LEU A 92 16.79 -13.30 -3.30
CA LEU A 92 16.06 -13.87 -2.17
C LEU A 92 14.55 -13.79 -2.40
N ILE A 93 14.06 -12.65 -2.90
CA ILE A 93 12.64 -12.50 -3.26
C ILE A 93 12.26 -13.50 -4.34
N SER A 94 13.03 -13.57 -5.44
CA SER A 94 12.75 -14.51 -6.53
C SER A 94 12.78 -15.97 -6.06
N GLY A 95 13.73 -16.33 -5.17
CA GLY A 95 13.79 -17.67 -4.58
C GLY A 95 12.58 -17.99 -3.70
N TYR A 96 12.09 -17.02 -2.93
CA TYR A 96 10.89 -17.14 -2.12
C TYR A 96 9.63 -17.30 -2.98
N CYS A 97 9.49 -16.52 -4.06
CA CYS A 97 8.35 -16.64 -4.98
C CYS A 97 8.33 -17.98 -5.73
N GLY A 98 9.48 -18.63 -5.91
CA GLY A 98 9.56 -19.90 -6.60
C GLY A 98 9.33 -19.77 -8.12
N LYS A 99 8.89 -20.88 -8.72
CA LYS A 99 8.60 -21.00 -10.16
C LYS A 99 7.21 -21.57 -10.45
N ASN A 100 6.45 -21.87 -9.40
CA ASN A 100 5.08 -22.37 -9.50
C ASN A 100 4.10 -21.20 -9.42
N GLU A 101 2.82 -21.50 -9.60
CA GLU A 101 1.73 -20.51 -9.65
C GLU A 101 1.15 -20.20 -8.25
N GLU A 102 1.68 -20.78 -7.18
CA GLU A 102 1.13 -20.65 -5.81
C GLU A 102 1.06 -19.19 -5.34
N LEU A 103 2.08 -18.39 -5.64
CA LEU A 103 2.06 -16.97 -5.28
C LEU A 103 1.03 -16.20 -6.11
N ASP A 104 0.90 -16.52 -7.40
CA ASP A 104 -0.03 -15.86 -8.31
C ASP A 104 -1.47 -16.14 -7.89
N GLU A 105 -1.78 -17.40 -7.56
CA GLU A 105 -3.07 -17.82 -7.00
C GLU A 105 -3.36 -17.14 -5.65
N ALA A 106 -2.38 -17.09 -4.75
CA ALA A 106 -2.54 -16.45 -3.45
C ALA A 106 -2.79 -14.94 -3.57
N ILE A 107 -2.09 -14.24 -4.46
CA ILE A 107 -2.29 -12.81 -4.73
C ILE A 107 -3.66 -12.58 -5.37
N ALA A 108 -4.07 -13.42 -6.32
CA ALA A 108 -5.38 -13.31 -6.96
C ALA A 108 -6.52 -13.51 -5.94
N ALA A 109 -6.41 -14.55 -5.10
CA ALA A 109 -7.38 -14.81 -4.04
C ALA A 109 -7.44 -13.66 -3.02
N PHE A 110 -6.28 -13.12 -2.62
CA PHE A 110 -6.21 -11.96 -1.76
C PHE A 110 -6.86 -10.73 -2.40
N ALA A 111 -6.59 -10.47 -3.68
CA ALA A 111 -7.13 -9.30 -4.38
C ALA A 111 -8.66 -9.31 -4.43
N VAL A 112 -9.27 -10.46 -4.74
CA VAL A 112 -10.74 -10.62 -4.73
C VAL A 112 -11.30 -10.44 -3.33
N ALA A 113 -10.75 -11.14 -2.34
CA ALA A 113 -11.23 -11.03 -0.96
C ALA A 113 -11.09 -9.62 -0.38
N TYR A 114 -10.03 -8.89 -0.77
CA TYR A 114 -9.81 -7.51 -0.37
C TYR A 114 -10.77 -6.55 -1.06
N ALA A 115 -11.14 -6.80 -2.33
CA ALA A 115 -12.15 -6.04 -3.03
C ALA A 115 -13.52 -6.18 -2.33
N ASP A 116 -13.95 -7.42 -2.06
CA ASP A 116 -15.21 -7.69 -1.33
C ASP A 116 -15.24 -6.99 0.03
N ARG A 117 -14.13 -7.04 0.78
CA ARG A 117 -13.99 -6.35 2.06
C ARG A 117 -14.13 -4.83 1.89
N THR A 118 -13.46 -4.26 0.90
CA THR A 118 -13.49 -2.82 0.63
C THR A 118 -14.90 -2.35 0.29
N GLU A 119 -15.64 -3.11 -0.51
CA GLU A 119 -17.03 -2.83 -0.86
C GLU A 119 -17.96 -2.88 0.37
N ALA A 120 -17.82 -3.91 1.20
CA ALA A 120 -18.58 -4.04 2.44
C ALA A 120 -18.31 -2.88 3.41
N ASP A 121 -17.03 -2.56 3.65
CA ASP A 121 -16.63 -1.47 4.55
C ASP A 121 -17.13 -0.11 4.03
N HIS A 122 -17.13 0.10 2.72
CA HIS A 122 -17.69 1.31 2.11
C HIS A 122 -19.22 1.38 2.29
N ALA A 123 -19.95 0.27 2.12
CA ALA A 123 -21.38 0.22 2.35
C ALA A 123 -21.74 0.55 3.82
N ASP A 124 -20.95 0.05 4.77
CA ASP A 124 -21.10 0.34 6.19
C ASP A 124 -20.83 1.83 6.50
N LEU A 125 -19.78 2.40 5.90
CA LEU A 125 -19.46 3.82 6.01
C LEU A 125 -20.62 4.69 5.49
N VAL A 126 -21.13 4.40 4.29
CA VAL A 126 -22.26 5.13 3.69
C VAL A 126 -23.50 5.03 4.57
N THR A 127 -23.75 3.85 5.16
CA THR A 127 -24.88 3.63 6.09
C THR A 127 -24.72 4.45 7.37
N ALA A 128 -23.51 4.51 7.93
CA ALA A 128 -23.20 5.30 9.11
C ALA A 128 -23.41 6.80 8.87
N VAL A 129 -23.03 7.29 7.68
CA VAL A 129 -23.26 8.70 7.28
C VAL A 129 -24.76 8.98 7.12
N ARG A 130 -25.48 8.14 6.36
CA ARG A 130 -26.93 8.31 6.12
C ARG A 130 -27.77 8.26 7.39
N SER A 131 -27.37 7.44 8.36
CA SER A 131 -28.03 7.35 9.66
C SER A 131 -27.64 8.45 10.65
N GLY A 132 -26.74 9.38 10.27
CA GLY A 132 -26.28 10.47 11.11
C GLY A 132 -25.31 10.05 12.23
N ARG A 133 -24.83 8.81 12.24
CA ARG A 133 -23.83 8.35 13.22
C ARG A 133 -22.45 8.94 12.97
N LEU A 134 -22.13 9.22 11.71
CA LEU A 134 -20.89 9.87 11.30
C LEU A 134 -21.20 11.14 10.53
N ALA A 135 -20.54 12.24 10.88
CA ALA A 135 -20.58 13.46 10.10
C ALA A 135 -19.76 13.28 8.81
N ALA A 136 -20.29 13.76 7.69
CA ALA A 136 -19.58 13.80 6.42
C ALA A 136 -19.99 15.07 5.64
N GLU A 137 -19.02 15.66 4.94
CA GLU A 137 -19.28 16.66 3.92
C GLU A 137 -19.49 15.93 2.58
N MET A 138 -20.64 16.16 1.94
CA MET A 138 -20.99 15.51 0.68
C MET A 138 -20.56 16.39 -0.49
N GLY A 139 -19.76 15.84 -1.40
CA GLY A 139 -19.27 16.53 -2.60
C GLY A 139 -17.90 17.18 -2.42
N VAL A 140 -17.05 17.03 -3.44
CA VAL A 140 -15.85 17.85 -3.69
C VAL A 140 -15.92 18.30 -5.14
#